data_AF-A0A6C0CPZ4-F1
#
_entry.id   AF-A0A6C0CPZ4-F1
#
_cell.length_a   1.000
_cell.length_b   1.000
_cell.length_c   1.000
_cell.angle_alpha   90.00
_cell.angle_beta   90.00
_cell.angle_gamma   90.00
#
_symmetry.space_group_name_H-M   'P 1'
#
loop_
_entity.id
_entity.type
_entity.pdbx_description
1 polymer ?
#
loop_
_entity_poly.entity_id
_entity_poly.type
_entity_poly.pdbx_seq_one_letter_code
_entity_poly.pdbx_strand_id
1 'polypeptide(L)'
;MGAYLVVFVPRLCDESVCSMNDNIYNDDTFHRVALGFNSFCFILFLNLYRVELQRENWCIKYLDIDDDKAIENLDDEIEEYPEIKKQMALLNKSYKNAVTLCGGSAILNTGISLYDLSTHWAGTPSLTPLLSSILLIFMKIYGSYFVASSSLVGERAYSAYMSGPKTYNAIDEDYIEGDYYKPNPKAIDALSVNVEVISEKDTDSPRRRIVRPSTPVPNASNIGHSDIAEEKV
;
A
#
# COMPACT_ATOMS: atom_id res chain seq x y z
N MET A 1 7.85 10.67 10.29
CA MET A 1 8.24 10.87 11.71
C MET A 1 8.29 9.56 12.48
N GLY A 2 7.27 8.69 12.42
CA GLY A 2 7.26 7.42 13.16
C GLY A 2 8.46 6.48 12.91
N ALA A 3 9.09 6.55 11.73
CA ALA A 3 10.28 5.75 11.39
C ALA A 3 11.59 6.20 12.08
N TYR A 4 11.60 7.27 12.86
CA TYR A 4 12.76 7.76 13.62
C TYR A 4 12.56 7.52 15.12
N LEU A 5 12.45 6.25 15.51
CA LEU A 5 12.17 5.85 16.89
C LEU A 5 13.28 6.30 17.84
N VAL A 6 14.53 6.20 17.39
CA VAL A 6 15.73 6.51 18.19
C VAL A 6 15.87 8.01 18.51
N VAL A 7 15.37 8.89 17.64
CA VAL A 7 15.49 10.35 17.79
C VAL A 7 14.34 10.92 18.61
N PHE A 8 13.10 10.50 18.30
CA PHE A 8 11.89 11.10 18.89
C PHE A 8 11.46 10.48 20.21
N VAL A 9 11.95 9.28 20.54
CA VAL A 9 11.66 8.67 21.84
C VAL A 9 12.68 9.14 22.87
N PRO A 10 12.22 9.74 23.99
CA PRO A 10 13.12 10.18 25.05
C PRO A 10 13.92 9.02 25.64
N ARG A 11 15.16 9.29 26.03
CA ARG A 11 16.09 8.33 26.66
C ARG A 11 16.64 8.89 27.95
N LEU A 12 17.21 8.04 28.77
CA LEU A 12 17.90 8.46 29.98
C LEU A 12 19.38 8.71 29.67
N CYS A 13 19.84 9.93 29.93
CA CYS A 13 21.24 10.36 29.90
C CYS A 13 21.67 10.60 31.35
N ASP A 14 22.41 9.65 31.92
CA ASP A 14 22.86 9.59 33.32
C ASP A 14 21.76 9.84 34.36
N GLU A 15 21.45 11.10 34.65
CA GLU A 15 20.46 11.52 35.65
C GLU A 15 19.26 12.30 35.07
N SER A 16 19.27 12.62 33.77
CA SER A 16 18.22 13.41 33.13
C SER A 16 17.75 12.82 31.80
N VAL A 17 16.63 13.34 31.28
CA VAL A 17 16.13 12.92 29.97
C VAL A 17 16.97 13.60 28.88
N CYS A 18 17.51 12.83 27.94
CA CYS A 18 18.30 13.34 26.83
C CYS A 18 17.50 14.33 25.97
N SER A 19 18.13 15.41 25.49
CA SER A 19 17.57 16.24 24.43
C SER A 19 17.60 15.51 23.08
N MET A 20 16.82 15.99 22.10
CA MET A 20 16.88 15.47 20.72
C MET A 20 18.29 15.58 20.13
N ASN A 21 19.02 16.64 20.48
CA ASN A 21 20.39 16.84 20.02
C ASN A 21 21.33 15.79 20.63
N ASP A 22 21.16 15.46 21.91
CA ASP A 22 21.98 14.49 22.62
C ASP A 22 21.72 13.07 22.10
N ASN A 23 20.49 12.76 21.71
CA ASN A 23 20.18 11.53 20.99
C ASN A 23 20.93 11.51 19.65
N ILE A 24 20.81 12.53 18.80
CA ILE A 24 21.43 12.52 17.46
C ILE A 24 22.97 12.40 17.51
N TYR A 25 23.62 13.10 18.44
CA TYR A 25 25.08 13.17 18.54
C TYR A 25 25.69 12.15 19.52
N ASN A 26 24.95 11.12 19.90
CA ASN A 26 25.48 10.07 20.77
C ASN A 26 26.65 9.32 20.10
N ASP A 27 27.72 9.10 20.87
CA ASP A 27 28.95 8.42 20.42
C ASP A 27 28.85 6.88 20.47
N ASP A 28 27.78 6.33 21.06
CA ASP A 28 27.57 4.88 21.09
C ASP A 28 27.45 4.31 19.65
N THR A 29 28.26 3.29 19.38
CA THR A 29 28.31 2.63 18.08
C THR A 29 26.98 1.98 17.75
N PHE A 30 26.30 1.38 18.74
CA PHE A 30 25.00 0.75 18.51
C PHE A 30 23.93 1.78 18.17
N HIS A 31 23.90 2.89 18.91
CA HIS A 31 23.00 4.00 18.68
C HIS A 31 23.15 4.59 17.27
N ARG A 32 24.39 4.79 16.82
CA ARG A 32 24.67 5.31 15.47
C ARG A 32 24.18 4.37 14.36
N VAL A 33 24.36 3.07 14.54
CA VAL A 33 23.84 2.06 13.61
C VAL A 33 22.31 2.10 13.58
N ALA A 34 21.67 2.19 14.74
CA ALA A 34 20.21 2.30 14.84
C ALA A 34 19.68 3.58 14.18
N LEU A 35 20.33 4.72 14.38
CA LEU A 35 20.00 5.99 13.73
C LEU A 35 20.17 5.93 12.20
N GLY A 36 21.25 5.29 11.73
CA GLY A 36 21.47 5.04 10.30
C GLY A 36 20.36 4.18 9.69
N PHE A 37 19.94 3.12 10.40
CA PHE A 37 18.87 2.24 9.94
C PHE A 37 17.49 2.92 9.94
N ASN A 38 17.20 3.79 10.92
CA ASN A 38 16.00 4.63 10.93
C ASN A 38 15.96 5.54 9.69
N SER A 39 17.11 6.14 9.33
CA SER A 39 17.22 6.99 8.13
C SER A 39 17.04 6.19 6.83
N PHE A 40 17.60 4.99 6.76
CA PHE A 40 17.38 4.07 5.62
C PHE A 40 15.90 3.68 5.50
N CYS A 41 15.25 3.31 6.60
CA CYS A 41 13.83 2.98 6.63
C CYS A 41 12.97 4.18 6.18
N PHE A 42 13.32 5.40 6.60
CA PHE A 42 12.64 6.61 6.15
C PHE A 42 12.73 6.81 4.63
N ILE A 43 13.90 6.56 4.03
CA ILE A 43 14.07 6.62 2.56
C ILE A 43 13.18 5.58 1.85
N LEU A 44 13.02 4.38 2.42
CA LEU A 44 12.10 3.37 1.89
C LEU A 44 10.65 3.81 1.98
N PHE A 45 10.23 4.46 3.07
CA PHE A 45 8.90 5.07 3.17
C PHE A 45 8.66 6.16 2.13
N LEU A 46 9.67 7.00 1.85
CA LEU A 46 9.58 7.98 0.76
C LEU A 46 9.43 7.33 -0.61
N ASN A 47 10.16 6.23 -0.86
CA ASN A 47 10.02 5.47 -2.10
C ASN A 47 8.63 4.81 -2.22
N LEU A 48 8.13 4.21 -1.14
CA LEU A 48 6.76 3.70 -1.10
C LEU A 48 5.75 4.81 -1.45
N TYR A 49 5.89 5.98 -0.85
CA TYR A 49 5.02 7.12 -1.12
C TYR A 49 5.10 7.61 -2.58
N ARG A 50 6.29 7.60 -3.19
CA ARG A 50 6.44 7.91 -4.62
C ARG A 50 5.70 6.91 -5.50
N VAL A 51 5.84 5.61 -5.24
CA VAL A 51 5.15 4.56 -6.00
C VAL A 51 3.63 4.65 -5.81
N GLU A 52 3.18 4.92 -4.58
CA GLU A 52 1.78 5.15 -4.24
C GLU A 52 1.21 6.33 -5.07
N LEU A 53 1.89 7.47 -5.08
CA LEU A 53 1.48 8.64 -5.88
C LEU A 53 1.48 8.38 -7.40
N GLN A 54 2.48 7.68 -7.92
CA GLN A 54 2.53 7.33 -9.34
C GLN A 54 1.34 6.45 -9.74
N ARG A 55 0.97 5.49 -8.87
CA ARG A 55 -0.19 4.63 -9.09
C ARG A 55 -1.49 5.43 -9.08
N GLU A 56 -1.69 6.31 -8.11
CA GLU A 56 -2.91 7.13 -8.04
C GLU A 56 -3.05 8.07 -9.23
N ASN A 57 -1.97 8.77 -9.61
CA ASN A 57 -2.00 9.65 -10.78
C ASN A 57 -2.29 8.90 -12.07
N TRP A 58 -1.88 7.63 -12.17
CA TRP A 58 -2.26 6.77 -13.28
C TRP A 58 -3.74 6.41 -13.19
N CYS A 59 -4.23 5.92 -12.05
CA CYS A 59 -5.65 5.56 -11.91
C CYS A 59 -6.59 6.72 -12.29
N ILE A 60 -6.31 7.93 -11.79
CA ILE A 60 -7.13 9.13 -12.08
C ILE A 60 -7.13 9.50 -13.57
N LYS A 61 -6.07 9.17 -14.31
CA LYS A 61 -5.93 9.56 -15.72
C LYS A 61 -6.56 8.56 -16.70
N TYR A 62 -6.69 7.30 -16.29
CA TYR A 62 -7.06 6.20 -17.18
C TYR A 62 -8.37 5.53 -16.78
N LEU A 63 -8.84 5.76 -15.56
CA LEU A 63 -10.01 5.11 -15.00
C LEU A 63 -10.96 6.17 -14.44
N ASP A 64 -12.26 5.92 -14.58
CA ASP A 64 -13.31 6.78 -14.06
C ASP A 64 -14.27 6.01 -13.13
N ILE A 65 -15.09 6.76 -12.41
CA ILE A 65 -16.10 6.28 -11.48
C ILE A 65 -17.47 6.67 -12.02
N ASP A 66 -18.12 5.71 -12.68
CA ASP A 66 -19.44 5.83 -13.26
C ASP A 66 -20.50 5.29 -12.27
N ASP A 67 -21.33 6.16 -11.70
CA ASP A 67 -22.33 5.75 -10.71
C ASP A 67 -23.45 4.86 -11.32
N ASP A 68 -23.56 4.75 -12.65
CA ASP A 68 -24.54 3.91 -13.35
C ASP A 68 -24.05 2.47 -13.60
N LYS A 69 -22.74 2.21 -13.44
CA LYS A 69 -22.13 0.88 -13.66
C LYS A 69 -21.87 0.13 -12.35
N ALA A 70 -21.96 -1.20 -12.41
CA ALA A 70 -21.61 -2.04 -11.26
C ALA A 70 -20.13 -1.88 -10.87
N ILE A 71 -19.81 -1.97 -9.58
CA ILE A 71 -18.44 -1.81 -9.04
C ILE A 71 -17.44 -2.80 -9.67
N GLU A 72 -17.91 -3.95 -10.13
CA GLU A 72 -17.10 -5.02 -10.72
C GLU A 72 -16.94 -4.90 -12.24
N ASN A 73 -17.61 -3.93 -12.87
CA ASN A 73 -17.66 -3.79 -14.32
C ASN A 73 -16.26 -3.59 -14.95
N LEU A 74 -15.32 -2.98 -14.23
CA LEU A 74 -13.96 -2.79 -14.70
C LEU A 74 -13.24 -4.13 -14.97
N ASP A 75 -13.59 -5.22 -14.28
CA ASP A 75 -12.93 -6.51 -14.46
C ASP A 75 -13.14 -7.05 -15.88
N ASP A 76 -14.32 -6.81 -16.45
CA ASP A 76 -14.69 -7.23 -17.80
C ASP A 76 -14.32 -6.16 -18.84
N GLU A 77 -14.61 -4.87 -18.56
CA GLU A 77 -14.35 -3.75 -19.49
C GLU A 77 -12.85 -3.60 -19.80
N ILE A 78 -11.96 -3.87 -18.84
CA ILE A 78 -10.51 -3.75 -19.05
C ILE A 78 -9.95 -4.84 -19.99
N GLU A 79 -10.67 -5.93 -20.25
CA GLU A 79 -10.23 -6.98 -21.18
C GLU A 79 -10.18 -6.46 -22.63
N GLU A 80 -10.98 -5.44 -22.95
CA GLU A 80 -11.00 -4.78 -24.25
C GLU A 80 -9.76 -3.90 -24.47
N TYR A 81 -9.06 -3.52 -23.40
CA TYR A 81 -7.91 -2.61 -23.40
C TYR A 81 -6.62 -3.27 -22.87
N PRO A 82 -5.97 -4.15 -23.65
CA PRO A 82 -4.83 -4.94 -23.18
C PRO A 82 -3.61 -4.10 -22.77
N GLU A 83 -3.41 -2.92 -23.38
CA GLU A 83 -2.32 -2.01 -23.03
C GLU A 83 -2.51 -1.38 -21.64
N ILE A 84 -3.73 -0.93 -21.33
CA ILE A 84 -4.10 -0.35 -20.01
C ILE A 84 -4.00 -1.44 -18.94
N LYS A 85 -4.51 -2.65 -19.22
CA LYS A 85 -4.42 -3.82 -18.32
C LYS A 85 -2.98 -4.15 -17.95
N LYS A 86 -2.08 -4.19 -18.95
CA LYS A 86 -0.66 -4.50 -18.72
C LYS A 86 0.03 -3.43 -17.88
N GLN A 87 -0.24 -2.16 -18.13
CA GLN A 87 0.31 -1.06 -17.33
C GLN A 87 -0.16 -1.14 -15.88
N MET A 88 -1.47 -1.31 -15.66
CA MET A 88 -2.03 -1.47 -14.31
C MET A 88 -1.39 -2.63 -13.53
N ALA A 89 -1.22 -3.79 -14.18
CA ALA A 89 -0.58 -4.95 -13.55
C ALA A 89 0.87 -4.67 -13.15
N LEU A 90 1.64 -3.94 -13.97
CA LEU A 90 3.01 -3.53 -13.65
C LEU A 90 3.06 -2.57 -12.46
N LEU A 91 2.18 -1.56 -12.42
CA LEU A 91 2.10 -0.62 -11.31
C LEU A 91 1.68 -1.30 -10.00
N ASN A 92 0.67 -2.20 -10.05
CA ASN A 92 0.23 -2.98 -8.90
C ASN A 92 1.33 -3.92 -8.39
N LYS A 93 2.10 -4.56 -9.28
CA LYS A 93 3.24 -5.41 -8.91
C LYS A 93 4.36 -4.59 -8.27
N SER A 94 4.70 -3.43 -8.84
CA SER A 94 5.69 -2.50 -8.28
C SER A 94 5.29 -2.04 -6.87
N TYR A 95 4.03 -1.65 -6.69
CA TYR A 95 3.48 -1.24 -5.40
C TYR A 95 3.56 -2.38 -4.36
N LYS A 96 3.18 -3.61 -4.72
CA LYS A 96 3.29 -4.76 -3.79
C LYS A 96 4.73 -5.01 -3.35
N ASN A 97 5.69 -4.94 -4.28
CA ASN A 97 7.10 -5.11 -3.97
C ASN A 97 7.59 -3.99 -3.05
N ALA A 98 7.25 -2.73 -3.33
CA ALA A 98 7.60 -1.59 -2.49
C ALA A 98 7.03 -1.70 -1.07
N VAL A 99 5.76 -2.10 -0.93
CA VAL A 99 5.11 -2.31 0.38
C VAL A 99 5.76 -3.45 1.15
N THR A 100 6.09 -4.57 0.48
CA THR A 100 6.71 -5.73 1.13
C THR A 100 8.13 -5.40 1.63
N LEU A 101 8.92 -4.71 0.79
CA LEU A 101 10.26 -4.24 1.16
C LEU A 101 10.19 -3.25 2.33
N CYS A 102 9.29 -2.27 2.26
CA CYS A 102 9.10 -1.28 3.31
C CYS A 102 8.64 -1.95 4.62
N GLY A 103 7.71 -2.91 4.54
CA GLY A 103 7.22 -3.71 5.67
C GLY A 103 8.34 -4.47 6.38
N GLY A 104 9.14 -5.22 5.62
CA GLY A 104 10.30 -5.93 6.18
C GLY A 104 11.31 -4.99 6.85
N SER A 105 11.62 -3.86 6.19
CA SER A 105 12.53 -2.86 6.76
C SER A 105 11.98 -2.21 8.03
N ALA A 106 10.67 -1.97 8.12
CA ALA A 106 10.05 -1.33 9.29
C ALA A 106 10.05 -2.25 10.52
N ILE A 107 9.85 -3.57 10.31
CA ILE A 107 9.96 -4.56 11.39
C ILE A 107 11.39 -4.60 11.93
N LEU A 108 12.39 -4.66 11.04
CA LEU A 108 13.80 -4.62 11.44
C LEU A 108 14.15 -3.31 12.15
N ASN A 109 13.66 -2.18 11.64
CA ASN A 109 13.92 -0.86 12.22
C ASN A 109 13.34 -0.75 13.63
N THR A 110 12.14 -1.28 13.81
CA THR A 110 11.48 -1.34 15.12
C THR A 110 12.26 -2.23 16.07
N GLY A 111 12.71 -3.41 15.63
CA GLY A 111 13.50 -4.33 16.46
C GLY A 111 14.84 -3.73 16.92
N ILE A 112 15.60 -3.14 16.00
CA ILE A 112 16.89 -2.49 16.31
C ILE A 112 16.66 -1.32 17.26
N SER A 113 15.67 -0.47 16.99
CA SER A 113 15.36 0.68 17.84
C SER A 113 14.87 0.25 19.22
N LEU A 114 14.07 -0.80 19.33
CA LEU A 114 13.62 -1.34 20.62
C LEU A 114 14.79 -1.85 21.46
N TYR A 115 15.72 -2.57 20.84
CA TYR A 115 16.91 -3.04 21.54
C TYR A 115 17.76 -1.86 22.03
N ASP A 116 18.00 -0.87 21.17
CA ASP A 116 18.72 0.36 21.53
C ASP A 116 18.08 1.08 22.73
N LEU A 117 16.76 1.30 22.69
CA LEU A 117 16.03 1.96 23.77
C LEU A 117 16.00 1.15 25.08
N SER A 118 16.02 -0.18 24.99
CA SER A 118 15.94 -1.04 26.17
C SER A 118 17.14 -0.88 27.10
N THR A 119 18.28 -0.44 26.57
CA THR A 119 19.51 -0.21 27.33
C THR A 119 19.45 1.06 28.19
N HIS A 120 18.71 2.08 27.79
CA HIS A 120 18.65 3.40 28.43
C HIS A 120 17.19 3.87 28.62
N TRP A 121 16.41 3.05 29.33
CA TRP A 121 14.97 3.23 29.50
C TRP A 121 14.63 4.38 30.46
N ALA A 122 13.98 5.44 29.97
CA ALA A 122 13.58 6.59 30.80
C ALA A 122 12.19 6.44 31.45
N GLY A 123 11.59 5.24 31.41
CA GLY A 123 10.29 4.95 32.00
C GLY A 123 9.10 5.34 31.12
N THR A 124 8.03 5.85 31.73
CA THR A 124 6.77 6.21 31.06
C THR A 124 6.92 7.24 29.92
N PRO A 125 7.78 8.28 30.02
CA PRO A 125 7.99 9.24 28.94
C PRO A 125 8.52 8.61 27.64
N SER A 126 9.24 7.47 27.73
CA SER A 126 9.74 6.73 26.56
C SER A 126 8.68 5.77 26.00
N LEU A 127 7.92 5.12 26.88
CA LEU A 127 6.99 4.05 26.51
C LEU A 127 5.86 4.52 25.60
N THR A 128 5.21 5.63 25.96
CA THR A 128 4.07 6.16 25.20
C THR A 128 4.42 6.53 23.76
N PRO A 129 5.41 7.40 23.49
CA PRO A 129 5.76 7.77 22.11
C PRO A 129 6.30 6.59 21.29
N LEU A 130 7.01 5.64 21.93
CA LEU A 130 7.46 4.41 21.30
C LEU A 130 6.27 3.58 20.79
N LEU A 131 5.31 3.29 21.67
CA LEU A 131 4.15 2.47 21.34
C LEU A 131 3.26 3.15 20.28
N SER A 132 3.02 4.46 20.42
CA SER A 132 2.26 5.22 19.43
C SER A 132 2.94 5.23 18.06
N SER A 133 4.26 5.42 18.00
CA SER A 133 5.00 5.43 16.74
C SER A 133 4.97 4.07 16.05
N ILE A 134 5.17 2.99 16.82
CA ILE A 134 5.09 1.62 16.34
C ILE A 134 3.68 1.33 15.77
N LEU A 135 2.63 1.70 16.49
CA LEU A 135 1.25 1.50 16.05
C LEU A 135 0.94 2.21 14.73
N LEU A 136 1.35 3.48 14.60
CA LEU A 136 1.13 4.25 13.37
C LEU A 136 1.84 3.64 12.16
N ILE A 137 3.07 3.14 12.36
CA ILE A 137 3.82 2.43 11.32
C ILE A 137 3.10 1.14 10.92
N PHE A 138 2.70 0.32 11.88
CA PHE A 138 1.99 -0.92 11.62
C PHE A 138 0.66 -0.70 10.90
N MET A 139 -0.14 0.30 11.33
CA MET A 139 -1.40 0.63 10.68
C MET A 139 -1.20 1.04 9.21
N LYS A 140 -0.22 1.92 8.91
CA LYS A 140 0.05 2.33 7.52
C LYS A 140 0.48 1.14 6.67
N ILE A 141 1.40 0.31 7.14
CA ILE A 141 1.89 -0.85 6.38
C ILE A 141 0.78 -1.88 6.18
N TYR A 142 -0.02 -2.15 7.21
CA TYR A 142 -1.15 -3.09 7.12
C TYR A 142 -2.18 -2.62 6.08
N GLY A 143 -2.57 -1.35 6.11
CA GLY A 143 -3.48 -0.77 5.12
C GLY A 143 -2.92 -0.87 3.70
N SER A 144 -1.65 -0.48 3.51
CA SER A 144 -0.99 -0.56 2.21
C SER A 144 -0.85 -2.00 1.71
N TYR A 145 -0.57 -2.97 2.59
CA TYR A 145 -0.44 -4.39 2.22
C TYR A 145 -1.79 -5.01 1.84
N PHE A 146 -2.85 -4.67 2.57
CA PHE A 146 -4.22 -5.07 2.23
C PHE A 146 -4.60 -4.58 0.84
N VAL A 147 -4.41 -3.28 0.57
CA VAL A 147 -4.69 -2.68 -0.75
C VAL A 147 -3.85 -3.33 -1.86
N ALA A 148 -2.54 -3.53 -1.63
CA ALA A 148 -1.66 -4.15 -2.63
C ALA A 148 -2.06 -5.60 -2.95
N SER A 149 -2.47 -6.36 -1.94
CA SER A 149 -2.89 -7.76 -2.11
C SER A 149 -4.22 -7.87 -2.83
N SER A 150 -5.21 -7.07 -2.41
CA SER A 150 -6.53 -7.02 -3.05
C SER A 150 -6.46 -6.56 -4.50
N SER A 151 -5.58 -5.60 -4.82
CA SER A 151 -5.38 -5.09 -6.18
C SER A 151 -4.83 -6.15 -7.15
N LEU A 152 -3.97 -7.07 -6.67
CA LEU A 152 -3.40 -8.13 -7.50
C LEU A 152 -4.32 -9.34 -7.68
N VAL A 153 -5.13 -9.66 -6.66
CA VAL A 153 -6.06 -10.79 -6.74
C VAL A 153 -7.27 -10.47 -7.60
N GLY A 154 -7.76 -9.22 -7.53
CA GLY A 154 -8.89 -8.77 -8.35
C GLY A 154 -8.53 -8.25 -9.73
N GLU A 155 -7.23 -8.07 -10.06
CA GLU A 155 -6.82 -7.23 -11.20
C GLU A 155 -7.47 -5.83 -11.14
N ARG A 156 -7.69 -5.28 -9.94
CA ARG A 156 -8.36 -4.00 -9.73
C ARG A 156 -7.38 -2.92 -9.32
N ALA A 157 -7.70 -1.66 -9.64
CA ALA A 157 -7.01 -0.51 -9.09
C ALA A 157 -7.83 0.08 -7.93
N TYR A 158 -7.51 -0.28 -6.68
CA TYR A 158 -8.09 0.42 -5.52
C TYR A 158 -7.35 1.74 -5.32
N SER A 159 -8.04 2.88 -5.17
CA SER A 159 -7.36 4.11 -4.73
C SER A 159 -6.83 3.95 -3.30
N ALA A 160 -5.61 4.45 -3.06
CA ALA A 160 -4.97 4.49 -1.75
C ALA A 160 -5.44 5.67 -0.88
N TYR A 161 -6.12 6.67 -1.47
CA TYR A 161 -6.63 7.85 -0.76
C TYR A 161 -8.14 7.79 -0.52
N MET A 162 -8.88 6.98 -1.27
CA MET A 162 -10.29 6.77 -1.03
C MET A 162 -10.51 5.57 -0.11
N SER A 163 -10.95 5.84 1.11
CA SER A 163 -11.29 4.82 2.12
C SER A 163 -12.71 4.22 1.93
N GLY A 164 -13.41 4.63 0.87
CA GLY A 164 -14.79 4.23 0.58
C GLY A 164 -14.90 3.34 -0.67
N PRO A 165 -16.02 2.62 -0.85
CA PRO A 165 -16.25 1.59 -1.87
C PRO A 165 -16.45 2.15 -3.30
N LYS A 166 -15.91 3.34 -3.60
CA LYS A 166 -15.88 3.85 -4.96
C LYS A 166 -14.61 3.31 -5.62
N THR A 167 -14.71 2.08 -6.08
CA THR A 167 -13.72 1.46 -6.97
C THR A 167 -13.90 2.09 -8.34
N TYR A 168 -12.82 2.38 -9.06
CA TYR A 168 -12.93 2.70 -10.47
C TYR A 168 -13.64 1.54 -11.19
N ASN A 169 -14.67 1.84 -11.96
CA ASN A 169 -15.57 0.86 -12.57
C ASN A 169 -15.76 1.07 -14.08
N ALA A 170 -15.18 2.13 -14.64
CA ALA A 170 -15.18 2.45 -16.07
C ALA A 170 -13.78 2.90 -16.54
N ILE A 171 -13.51 2.75 -17.83
CA ILE A 171 -12.38 3.43 -18.49
C ILE A 171 -12.77 4.88 -18.76
N ASP A 172 -11.83 5.81 -18.57
CA ASP A 172 -12.06 7.24 -18.84
C ASP A 172 -12.34 7.46 -20.34
N GLU A 173 -13.52 8.02 -20.66
CA GLU A 173 -14.00 8.26 -22.03
C GLU A 173 -13.13 9.25 -22.80
N ASP A 174 -12.51 10.22 -22.10
CA ASP A 174 -11.58 11.20 -22.69
C ASP A 174 -10.33 10.51 -23.28
N TYR A 175 -10.06 9.28 -22.83
CA TYR A 175 -8.97 8.44 -23.34
C TYR A 175 -9.35 7.62 -24.58
N ILE A 176 -10.65 7.36 -24.78
CA ILE A 176 -11.20 6.59 -25.90
C ILE A 176 -11.32 7.48 -27.15
N GLU A 177 -11.65 8.76 -26.97
CA GLU A 177 -11.86 9.71 -28.08
C GLU A 177 -10.58 10.33 -28.67
N GLY A 178 -9.41 9.91 -28.18
CA GLY A 178 -8.13 10.10 -28.86
C GLY A 178 -7.50 11.49 -28.73
N ASP A 179 -8.05 12.38 -27.90
CA ASP A 179 -7.55 13.76 -27.80
C ASP A 179 -6.44 13.98 -26.76
N TYR A 180 -6.08 12.99 -25.92
CA TYR A 180 -4.93 13.12 -25.02
C TYR A 180 -4.10 11.82 -24.89
N TYR A 181 -2.91 11.83 -25.54
CA TYR A 181 -1.67 11.08 -25.23
C TYR A 181 -1.25 9.91 -26.15
N LYS A 182 -0.18 10.16 -26.92
CA LYS A 182 0.75 9.12 -27.41
C LYS A 182 1.79 8.83 -26.32
N PRO A 183 2.03 7.56 -25.93
CA PRO A 183 3.09 7.24 -24.97
C PRO A 183 4.45 7.69 -25.46
N ASN A 184 5.18 8.45 -24.64
CA ASN A 184 6.58 8.76 -24.90
C ASN A 184 7.41 7.48 -24.67
N PRO A 185 8.02 6.88 -25.71
CA PRO A 185 8.74 5.62 -25.58
C PRO A 185 9.93 5.69 -24.61
N LYS A 186 10.48 6.89 -24.36
CA LYS A 186 11.60 7.08 -23.43
C LYS A 186 11.21 6.97 -21.95
N ALA A 187 9.94 7.17 -21.59
CA ALA A 187 9.46 7.03 -20.22
C ALA A 187 9.26 5.55 -19.82
N ILE A 188 8.98 4.69 -20.81
CA ILE A 188 8.85 3.25 -20.65
C ILE A 188 10.24 2.63 -20.44
N ASP A 189 11.24 3.07 -21.21
CA ASP A 189 12.63 2.63 -21.06
C ASP A 189 13.26 3.07 -19.73
N ALA A 190 12.97 4.27 -19.22
CA ALA A 190 13.49 4.70 -17.92
C ALA A 190 12.90 3.89 -16.73
N LEU A 191 11.71 3.29 -16.90
CA LEU A 191 11.08 2.44 -15.90
C LEU A 191 11.49 0.97 -16.03
N SER A 192 11.75 0.47 -17.24
CA SER A 192 12.29 -0.88 -17.48
C SER A 192 13.78 -0.99 -17.12
N VAL A 193 14.58 0.06 -17.36
CA VAL A 193 16.02 0.10 -17.02
C VAL A 193 16.24 -0.01 -15.50
N ASN A 194 15.34 0.54 -14.68
CA ASN A 194 15.43 0.40 -13.21
C ASN A 194 14.93 -0.96 -12.69
N VAL A 195 14.21 -1.73 -13.52
CA VAL A 195 13.67 -3.06 -13.18
C VAL A 195 14.58 -4.19 -13.67
N GLU A 196 15.29 -4.01 -14.79
CA GLU A 196 16.24 -5.01 -15.32
C GLU A 196 17.41 -5.27 -14.36
N VAL A 197 17.85 -4.27 -13.59
CA VAL A 197 18.94 -4.43 -12.61
C VAL A 197 18.57 -5.39 -11.45
N ILE A 198 17.29 -5.70 -11.24
CA ILE A 198 16.82 -6.51 -10.10
C ILE A 198 16.30 -7.90 -10.52
N SER A 199 16.06 -8.15 -11.81
CA SER A 199 15.35 -9.35 -12.29
C SER A 199 16.23 -10.35 -13.05
N GLU A 200 17.49 -10.54 -12.65
CA GLU A 200 18.32 -11.64 -13.17
C GLU A 200 18.41 -12.77 -12.14
N LYS A 201 17.27 -13.39 -11.83
CA LYS A 201 17.13 -14.78 -11.34
C LYS A 201 15.67 -15.07 -10.97
N ASP A 202 14.91 -15.57 -11.93
CA ASP A 202 14.14 -16.82 -11.81
C ASP A 202 13.19 -16.95 -12.99
N THR A 203 13.67 -17.65 -14.01
CA THR A 203 12.85 -18.33 -15.01
C THR A 203 12.34 -19.64 -14.41
N ASP A 204 11.01 -19.81 -14.44
CA ASP A 204 10.29 -20.99 -14.98
C ASP A 204 9.09 -21.46 -14.12
N SER A 205 8.08 -22.02 -14.80
CA SER A 205 6.85 -22.73 -14.36
C SER A 205 5.48 -21.99 -14.33
N PRO A 206 4.36 -22.70 -14.63
CA PRO A 206 3.48 -22.36 -15.76
C PRO A 206 2.06 -21.92 -15.36
N ARG A 207 1.38 -21.22 -16.28
CA ARG A 207 -0.01 -20.75 -16.20
C ARG A 207 -0.97 -21.91 -15.86
N ARG A 208 -1.73 -21.77 -14.77
CA ARG A 208 -2.92 -22.59 -14.49
C ARG A 208 -4.18 -21.82 -14.89
N ARG A 209 -4.88 -22.34 -15.91
CA ARG A 209 -6.22 -21.92 -16.32
C ARG A 209 -7.22 -22.39 -15.25
N ILE A 210 -7.78 -21.47 -14.46
CA ILE A 210 -8.88 -21.79 -13.55
C ILE A 210 -10.18 -21.62 -14.34
N VAL A 211 -10.80 -22.73 -14.70
CA VAL A 211 -12.19 -22.79 -15.16
C VAL A 211 -13.07 -22.67 -13.92
N ARG A 212 -13.90 -21.63 -13.80
CA ARG A 212 -14.93 -21.54 -12.75
C ARG A 212 -16.20 -22.30 -13.20
N PRO A 213 -16.88 -23.06 -12.33
CA PRO A 213 -18.16 -23.68 -12.65
C PRO A 213 -19.29 -22.63 -12.58
N SER A 214 -20.21 -22.71 -13.53
CA SER A 214 -21.47 -21.96 -13.55
C SER A 214 -22.42 -22.44 -12.45
N THR A 215 -22.81 -21.56 -11.52
CA THR A 215 -23.97 -21.79 -10.65
C THR A 215 -25.19 -21.03 -11.21
N PRO A 216 -26.40 -21.63 -11.21
CA PRO A 216 -27.60 -20.96 -11.73
C PRO A 216 -28.16 -19.95 -10.73
N VAL A 217 -28.58 -18.79 -11.24
CA VAL A 217 -29.31 -17.75 -10.49
C VAL A 217 -30.78 -18.18 -10.33
N PRO A 218 -31.39 -18.14 -9.13
CA PRO A 218 -32.83 -18.34 -8.98
C PRO A 218 -33.62 -17.08 -9.36
N ASN A 219 -34.68 -17.29 -10.14
CA ASN A 219 -35.62 -16.29 -10.61
C ASN A 219 -36.33 -15.54 -9.47
N ALA A 220 -36.28 -14.21 -9.51
CA ALA A 220 -37.09 -13.34 -8.67
C ALA A 220 -38.48 -13.13 -9.31
N SER A 221 -39.44 -13.98 -8.95
CA SER A 221 -40.87 -13.69 -9.14
C SER A 221 -41.67 -14.37 -8.04
N ASN A 222 -42.48 -13.58 -7.32
CA ASN A 222 -43.43 -13.91 -6.25
C ASN A 222 -42.99 -13.51 -4.84
N ILE A 223 -43.16 -12.21 -4.54
CA ILE A 223 -43.53 -11.79 -3.18
C ILE A 223 -44.96 -11.25 -3.28
N GLY A 224 -45.90 -12.16 -3.07
CA GLY A 224 -47.32 -11.85 -2.86
C GLY A 224 -47.61 -11.71 -1.38
N HIS A 225 -48.45 -10.73 -1.07
CA HIS A 225 -49.18 -10.49 0.18
C HIS A 225 -49.38 -11.71 1.09
N SER A 226 -49.09 -11.54 2.39
CA SER A 226 -49.90 -12.13 3.45
C SER A 226 -49.79 -11.31 4.74
N ASP A 227 -50.96 -10.91 5.22
CA ASP A 227 -51.25 -10.11 6.40
C ASP A 227 -50.71 -10.71 7.70
N ILE A 228 -50.27 -9.86 8.63
CA ILE A 228 -50.09 -10.23 10.04
C ILE A 228 -51.05 -9.38 10.86
N ALA A 229 -52.06 -10.06 11.38
CA ALA A 229 -53.06 -9.56 12.30
C ALA A 229 -52.50 -9.40 13.72
N GLU A 230 -53.16 -8.51 14.46
CA GLU A 230 -53.03 -8.21 15.87
C GLU A 230 -53.00 -9.44 16.79
N GLU A 231 -52.20 -9.39 17.86
CA GLU A 231 -52.63 -9.96 19.14
C GLU A 231 -52.10 -9.12 20.32
N LYS A 232 -53.06 -8.58 21.07
CA LYS A 232 -52.89 -8.00 22.41
C LYS A 232 -52.80 -9.14 23.43
N VAL A 233 -51.89 -9.03 24.40
CA VAL A 233 -52.10 -9.01 25.87
C VAL A 233 -50.73 -8.91 26.54
#